data_AF-A0A7U9RUG4-F1
#
_entry.id   AF-A0A7U9RUG4-F1
#
_cell.length_a   1.000
_cell.length_b   1.000
_cell.length_c   1.000
_cell.angle_alpha   90.00
_cell.angle_beta   90.00
_cell.angle_gamma   90.00
#
_symmetry.space_group_name_H-M   'P 1'
#
loop_
_entity.id
_entity.type
_entity.pdbx_description
1 polymer ?
#
loop_
_entity_poly.entity_id
_entity_poly.type
_entity_poly.pdbx_seq_one_letter_code
_entity_poly.pdbx_strand_id
1 'polypeptide(L)' 'MGTLITGGILLVTVGLALRSVNRNRKSGKSLQCGGDCSECKKCH' A
#
# COMPACT_ATOMS: atom_id res chain seq x y z
N MET A 1 -6.47 -29.28 -1.62
CA MET A 1 -6.01 -28.57 -2.83
C MET A 1 -6.38 -27.09 -2.87
N GLY A 2 -7.53 -26.66 -2.34
CA GLY A 2 -7.92 -25.24 -2.35
C GLY A 2 -7.06 -24.31 -1.49
N THR A 3 -6.52 -24.80 -0.38
CA THR A 3 -5.74 -23.99 0.59
C THR A 3 -4.50 -23.34 -0.01
N LEU A 4 -3.83 -24.00 -0.96
CA LEU A 4 -2.65 -23.46 -1.63
C LEU A 4 -3.01 -22.30 -2.55
N ILE A 5 -4.18 -22.38 -3.21
CA ILE A 5 -4.69 -21.34 -4.09
C ILE A 5 -5.10 -20.11 -3.25
N THR A 6 -5.87 -20.33 -2.19
CA THR A 6 -6.27 -19.24 -1.28
C THR A 6 -5.08 -18.58 -0.60
N GLY A 7 -4.11 -19.38 -0.14
CA GLY A 7 -2.87 -18.88 0.46
C GLY A 7 -2.03 -18.06 -0.53
N GLY A 8 -1.89 -18.53 -1.77
CA GLY A 8 -1.19 -17.81 -2.83
C GLY A 8 -1.83 -16.46 -3.15
N ILE A 9 -3.15 -16.41 -3.31
CA ILE A 9 -3.88 -15.17 -3.57
C ILE A 9 -3.68 -14.18 -2.43
N LEU A 10 -3.85 -14.63 -1.18
CA LEU A 10 -3.70 -13.78 -0.01
C LEU A 10 -2.28 -13.18 0.08
N LEU A 11 -1.25 -13.99 -0.13
CA LEU A 11 0.14 -13.52 -0.12
C LEU A 11 0.43 -12.51 -1.22
N VAL A 12 -0.10 -12.71 -2.43
CA VAL A 12 0.05 -11.78 -3.55
C VAL A 12 -0.64 -10.45 -3.23
N THR A 13 -1.89 -10.48 -2.77
CA THR A 13 -2.65 -9.26 -2.43
C THR A 13 -1.98 -8.47 -1.30
N VAL A 14 -1.59 -9.15 -0.21
CA VAL A 14 -0.90 -8.52 0.92
C VAL A 14 0.47 -7.99 0.50
N GLY A 15 1.23 -8.74 -0.30
CA GLY A 15 2.53 -8.32 -0.82
C GLY A 15 2.44 -7.07 -1.70
N LEU A 16 1.44 -7.00 -2.60
CA LEU A 16 1.18 -5.81 -3.42
C LEU A 16 0.79 -4.59 -2.56
N ALA A 17 -0.09 -4.79 -1.57
CA ALA A 17 -0.49 -3.73 -0.66
C ALA A 17 0.69 -3.21 0.18
N LEU A 18 1.52 -4.08 0.72
CA LEU A 18 2.73 -3.67 1.46
C LEU A 18 3.76 -3.00 0.54
N ARG A 19 3.90 -3.46 -0.70
CA ARG A 19 4.79 -2.84 -1.69
C ARG A 19 4.33 -1.43 -2.07
N SER A 20 3.02 -1.23 -2.28
CA SER A 20 2.46 0.09 -2.55
C SER A 20 2.61 0.99 -1.33
N VAL A 21 2.32 0.50 -0.12
CA VAL A 21 2.54 1.22 1.14
C VAL A 21 4.01 1.60 1.33
N ASN A 22 4.96 0.70 1.07
CA ASN A 22 6.38 0.97 1.28
C ASN A 22 6.95 1.93 0.22
N ARG A 23 6.52 1.81 -1.05
CA ARG A 23 6.83 2.82 -2.07
C ARG A 23 6.22 4.18 -1.72
N ASN A 24 4.99 4.18 -1.22
CA ASN A 24 4.28 5.40 -0.82
C ASN A 24 5.00 6.09 0.35
N ARG A 25 5.49 5.31 1.33
CA ARG A 25 6.31 5.80 2.45
C ARG A 25 7.65 6.39 1.99
N LYS A 26 8.32 5.78 1.01
CA LYS A 26 9.60 6.30 0.47
C LYS A 26 9.45 7.57 -0.38
N SER A 27 8.27 7.83 -0.93
CA SER A 27 8.00 9.00 -1.77
C SER A 27 7.57 10.25 -1.00
N GLY A 28 7.71 10.28 0.33
CA GLY A 28 7.39 11.45 1.17
C GLY A 28 5.91 11.67 1.46
N LYS A 29 5.03 10.74 1.08
CA LYS A 29 3.63 10.74 1.50
C LYS A 29 3.54 10.34 2.97
N SER A 30 3.54 11.34 3.84
CA SER A 30 3.27 11.19 5.27
C SER A 30 2.05 10.30 5.48
N LEU A 31 2.20 9.25 6.30
CA LEU A 31 1.12 8.34 6.73
C LEU A 31 -0.10 9.09 7.31
N GLN A 32 0.05 10.36 7.66
CA GLN A 32 -1.01 11.27 8.11
C GLN A 32 -1.95 11.75 6.97
N CYS A 33 -1.52 11.82 5.71
CA CYS A 33 -2.38 12.03 4.53
C CYS A 33 -2.58 10.66 3.85
N GLY A 34 -3.60 9.92 4.30
CA GLY A 34 -3.90 8.53 3.91
C GLY A 34 -4.19 8.29 2.43
N GLY A 35 -3.16 8.33 1.57
CA GLY A 35 -3.24 7.88 0.18
C GLY A 35 -3.40 8.98 -0.87
N ASP A 36 -4.02 10.12 -0.52
CA ASP A 36 -4.28 11.21 -1.47
C ASP A 36 -3.51 12.49 -1.07
N CYS A 37 -2.49 12.85 -1.85
CA CYS A 37 -1.71 14.09 -1.65
C CYS A 37 -2.20 15.18 -2.60
N SER A 38 -2.99 14.82 -3.61
CA SER A 38 -3.59 15.76 -4.55
C SER A 38 -4.52 16.75 -3.84
N GLU A 39 -5.14 16.31 -2.73
CA GLU A 39 -6.00 17.12 -1.87
C GLU A 39 -5.23 17.79 -0.71
N CYS A 40 -4.03 17.31 -0.34
CA CYS A 40 -3.18 17.91 0.69
C CYS A 40 -2.42 19.12 0.13
N LYS A 41 -3.15 20.21 -0.20
CA LYS A 41 -2.64 21.50 -0.73
C LYS A 41 -1.69 22.27 0.21
N LYS A 42 -1.18 21.65 1.27
CA LYS A 42 -0.31 22.24 2.30
C LYS A 42 0.71 21.24 2.86
N CYS A 43 1.30 20.38 2.04
CA CYS A 43 2.58 19.77 2.40
C CYS A 43 3.70 20.78 2.10
N HIS A 44 4.10 21.53 3.14
CA HIS A 44 5.37 22.25 3.20
C HIS A 44 6.30 21.46 4.11
#